data_AF-A0A0G0MZY8-F1
#
_entry.id   AF-A0A0G0MZY8-F1
#
_cell.length_a   1.000
_cell.length_b   1.000
_cell.length_c   1.000
_cell.angle_alpha   90.00
_cell.angle_beta   90.00
_cell.angle_gamma   90.00
#
_symmetry.space_group_name_H-M   'P 1'
#
loop_
_entity.id
_entity.type
_entity.pdbx_description
1 polymer ?
#
loop_
_entity_poly.entity_id
_entity_poly.type
_entity_poly.pdbx_seq_one_letter_code
_entity_poly.pdbx_strand_id
1 'polypeptide(L)'
;MKRTKIKLTKDRRIFVKQSTVYVISLVGEISFEGSIEFIQKAENINIEVYINSFLEGNSGLVLEVLFRNYSHNNIGKYNLQSRVIIDGNSSATIRPILIVGSKEYQANHKLSVGGIDSAASQYLNTKGLDRTQIKKLIKESFINF
;
A
#
# COMPACT_ATOMS: atom_id res chain seq x y z
N MET A 1 17.09 -7.22 3.31
CA MET A 1 16.44 -5.89 3.44
C MET A 1 15.52 -5.93 4.66
N LYS A 2 15.48 -4.89 5.51
CA LYS A 2 14.63 -4.91 6.73
C LYS A 2 13.15 -4.80 6.35
N ARG A 3 12.25 -5.59 6.97
CA ARG A 3 10.79 -5.44 6.78
C ARG A 3 10.18 -4.73 7.99
N THR A 4 9.34 -3.72 7.75
CA THR A 4 8.71 -2.89 8.79
C THR A 4 7.22 -2.73 8.50
N LYS A 5 6.36 -3.16 9.43
CA LYS A 5 4.93 -2.89 9.36
C LYS A 5 4.62 -1.49 9.92
N ILE A 6 3.77 -0.75 9.24
CA ILE A 6 3.34 0.58 9.64
C ILE A 6 1.84 0.53 9.91
N LYS A 7 1.46 0.84 11.14
CA LYS A 7 0.09 1.22 11.46
C LYS A 7 -0.09 2.70 11.13
N LEU A 8 -1.09 3.01 10.31
CA LEU A 8 -1.43 4.37 9.91
C LEU A 8 -2.77 4.74 10.56
N THR A 9 -2.73 5.67 11.50
CA THR A 9 -3.92 6.20 12.21
C THR A 9 -4.00 7.72 12.12
N LYS A 10 -2.96 8.35 11.58
CA LYS A 10 -2.78 9.78 11.36
C LYS A 10 -1.60 9.96 10.42
N ASP A 11 -1.35 11.20 10.03
CA ASP A 11 -0.18 11.58 9.25
C ASP A 11 1.12 11.08 9.85
N ARG A 12 2.02 10.61 8.97
CA ARG A 12 3.26 9.99 9.41
C ARG A 12 4.44 10.34 8.51
N ARG A 13 5.56 10.68 9.13
CA ARG A 13 6.85 10.88 8.46
C ARG A 13 7.84 9.79 8.88
N ILE A 14 8.57 9.25 7.91
CA ILE A 14 9.51 8.14 8.09
C ILE A 14 10.85 8.54 7.49
N PHE A 15 11.87 8.61 8.33
CA PHE A 15 13.25 8.83 7.90
C PHE A 15 13.94 7.50 7.61
N VAL A 16 14.25 7.26 6.34
CA VAL A 16 14.78 6.00 5.86
C VAL A 16 16.31 6.06 5.82
N LYS A 17 16.96 5.32 6.72
CA LYS A 17 18.43 5.31 6.89
C LYS A 17 19.10 4.05 6.33
N GLN A 18 18.33 3.08 5.89
CA GLN A 18 18.81 1.81 5.35
C GLN A 18 17.76 1.18 4.44
N SER A 19 18.18 0.28 3.56
CA SER A 19 17.27 -0.42 2.65
C SER A 19 16.18 -1.16 3.42
N THR A 20 14.92 -0.81 3.15
CA THR A 20 13.77 -1.24 3.95
C THR A 20 12.53 -1.48 3.08
N VAL A 21 11.82 -2.56 3.39
CA VAL A 21 10.46 -2.86 2.93
C VAL A 21 9.47 -2.36 3.98
N TYR A 22 8.56 -1.49 3.59
CA TYR A 22 7.47 -0.99 4.41
C TYR A 22 6.15 -1.63 3.97
N VAL A 23 5.35 -2.08 4.94
CA VAL A 23 4.03 -2.66 4.68
C VAL A 23 2.99 -1.87 5.46
N ILE A 24 2.02 -1.32 4.75
CA ILE A 24 0.87 -0.60 5.28
C ILE A 24 -0.38 -1.39 4.93
N SER A 25 -1.20 -1.70 5.92
CA SER A 25 -2.45 -2.44 5.74
C SER A 25 -3.61 -1.64 6.31
N LEU A 26 -4.61 -1.37 5.47
CA LEU A 26 -5.80 -0.59 5.80
C LEU A 26 -7.05 -1.42 5.47
N VAL A 27 -7.70 -1.96 6.49
CA VAL A 27 -8.62 -3.10 6.32
C VAL A 27 -9.85 -2.91 7.18
N GLY A 28 -11.03 -3.09 6.58
CA GLY A 28 -12.30 -3.03 7.29
C GLY A 28 -13.23 -1.94 6.79
N GLU A 29 -14.23 -1.65 7.61
CA GLU A 29 -15.02 -0.42 7.51
C GLU A 29 -14.19 0.74 8.07
N ILE A 30 -13.49 1.44 7.18
CA ILE A 30 -12.55 2.51 7.56
C ILE A 30 -12.84 3.79 6.80
N SER A 31 -12.84 4.90 7.54
CA SER A 31 -12.77 6.24 6.96
C SER A 31 -11.43 6.85 7.37
N PHE A 32 -10.51 6.97 6.41
CA PHE A 32 -9.18 7.53 6.63
C PHE A 32 -8.86 8.59 5.59
N GLU A 33 -8.46 9.75 6.07
CA GLU A 33 -7.86 10.82 5.28
C GLU A 33 -6.53 11.21 5.92
N GLY A 34 -5.45 11.21 5.14
CA GLY A 34 -4.14 11.63 5.64
C GLY A 34 -2.99 11.32 4.69
N SER A 35 -1.78 11.45 5.21
CA SER A 35 -0.55 11.34 4.44
C SER A 35 0.50 10.45 5.10
N ILE A 36 1.34 9.84 4.27
CA ILE A 36 2.57 9.21 4.71
C ILE A 36 3.75 9.68 3.86
N GLU A 37 4.81 10.10 4.53
CA GLU A 37 6.00 10.64 3.90
C GLU A 37 7.23 9.78 4.20
N PHE A 38 7.93 9.35 3.15
CA PHE A 38 9.20 8.65 3.21
C PHE A 38 10.33 9.60 2.79
N ILE A 39 11.23 9.90 3.71
CA ILE A 39 12.38 10.78 3.48
C ILE A 39 13.64 9.93 3.50
N GLN A 40 14.28 9.77 2.34
CA GLN A 40 15.56 9.09 2.24
C GLN A 40 16.67 9.93 2.87
N LYS A 41 17.40 9.35 3.83
CA LYS A 41 18.51 10.00 4.54
C LYS A 41 19.86 9.35 4.28
N ALA A 42 19.89 8.11 3.79
CA ALA A 42 21.11 7.43 3.40
C ALA A 42 21.21 7.28 1.88
N GLU A 43 22.43 7.21 1.38
CA GLU A 43 22.73 6.98 -0.04
C GLU A 43 22.74 5.49 -0.37
N ASN A 44 22.55 5.14 -1.64
CA ASN A 44 22.68 3.76 -2.13
C ASN A 44 21.75 2.76 -1.42
N ILE A 45 20.54 3.19 -1.08
CA ILE A 45 19.51 2.35 -0.45
C ILE A 45 18.32 2.09 -1.37
N ASN A 46 17.70 0.94 -1.15
CA ASN A 46 16.48 0.52 -1.82
C ASN A 46 15.31 0.55 -0.84
N ILE A 47 14.22 1.16 -1.28
CA ILE A 47 13.01 1.37 -0.49
C ILE A 47 11.87 0.73 -1.25
N GLU A 48 11.18 -0.19 -0.60
CA GLU A 48 9.94 -0.77 -1.11
C GLU A 48 8.81 -0.43 -0.16
N VAL A 49 7.67 -0.02 -0.71
CA VAL A 49 6.47 0.32 0.04
C VAL A 49 5.31 -0.45 -0.55
N TYR A 50 4.70 -1.30 0.26
CA TYR A 50 3.48 -2.03 -0.08
C TYR A 50 2.32 -1.45 0.73
N ILE A 51 1.28 -1.02 0.03
CA ILE A 51 0.03 -0.54 0.61
C ILE A 51 -1.06 -1.50 0.17
N ASN A 52 -1.61 -2.25 1.13
CA ASN A 52 -2.68 -3.21 0.88
C ASN A 52 -3.94 -2.69 1.59
N SER A 53 -4.94 -2.30 0.82
CA SER A 53 -6.22 -1.81 1.33
C SER A 53 -7.37 -2.73 0.98
N PHE A 54 -8.18 -3.13 1.96
CA PHE A 54 -9.40 -3.90 1.77
C PHE A 54 -10.55 -3.13 2.43
N LEU A 55 -11.33 -2.44 1.62
CA LEU A 55 -12.38 -1.52 2.08
C LEU A 55 -13.74 -2.22 2.03
N GLU A 56 -14.48 -2.17 3.13
CA GLU A 56 -15.76 -2.83 3.30
C GLU A 56 -16.89 -1.82 3.52
N GLY A 57 -18.11 -2.18 3.11
CA GLY A 57 -19.32 -1.40 3.42
C GLY A 57 -19.28 -0.02 2.76
N ASN A 58 -19.41 1.03 3.57
CA ASN A 58 -19.42 2.44 3.15
C ASN A 58 -18.15 3.18 3.59
N SER A 59 -16.98 2.62 3.27
CA SER A 59 -15.67 3.15 3.65
C SER A 59 -15.17 4.25 2.71
N GLY A 60 -14.29 5.11 3.22
CA GLY A 60 -13.60 6.15 2.45
C GLY A 60 -12.11 6.16 2.75
N LEU A 61 -11.28 6.05 1.72
CA LEU A 61 -9.84 6.18 1.85
C LEU A 61 -9.33 7.34 0.99
N VAL A 62 -8.66 8.30 1.61
CA VAL A 62 -7.86 9.33 0.94
C VAL A 62 -6.45 9.28 1.53
N LEU A 63 -5.48 8.85 0.73
CA LEU A 63 -4.10 8.67 1.18
C LEU A 63 -3.12 9.33 0.23
N GLU A 64 -2.38 10.30 0.73
CA GLU A 64 -1.23 10.86 0.03
C GLU A 64 0.04 10.12 0.44
N VAL A 65 0.82 9.65 -0.55
CA VAL A 65 2.05 8.90 -0.31
C VAL A 65 3.21 9.69 -0.91
N LEU A 66 3.95 10.37 -0.05
CA LEU A 66 5.05 11.23 -0.44
C LEU A 66 6.37 10.48 -0.32
N PHE A 67 7.18 10.52 -1.36
CA PHE A 67 8.58 10.10 -1.32
C PHE A 67 9.48 11.29 -1.63
N ARG A 68 10.52 11.48 -0.81
CA ARG A 68 11.51 12.53 -1.01
C ARG A 68 12.93 11.99 -0.94
N ASN A 69 13.67 12.26 -2.01
CA ASN A 69 15.11 12.10 -2.09
C ASN A 69 15.73 13.45 -2.47
N TYR A 70 16.50 14.04 -1.55
CA TYR A 70 17.11 15.36 -1.73
C TYR A 70 18.59 15.31 -2.13
N SER A 71 19.25 14.15 -2.14
CA SER A 71 20.66 14.08 -2.54
C SER A 71 20.75 13.89 -4.06
N HIS A 72 21.55 14.74 -4.69
CA HIS A 72 21.78 14.74 -6.13
C HIS A 72 22.65 13.56 -6.61
N ASN A 73 23.39 12.93 -5.71
CA ASN A 73 24.30 11.83 -6.01
C ASN A 73 23.75 10.47 -5.56
N ASN A 74 22.48 10.42 -5.13
CA ASN A 74 21.88 9.17 -4.70
C ASN A 74 21.64 8.24 -5.88
N ILE A 75 22.31 7.10 -5.87
CA ILE A 75 21.92 5.92 -6.64
C ILE A 75 20.98 5.10 -5.74
N GLY A 76 19.94 4.51 -6.31
CA GLY A 76 19.02 3.69 -5.53
C GLY A 76 17.67 3.55 -6.18
N LYS A 77 16.78 2.86 -5.46
CA LYS A 77 15.45 2.52 -5.96
C LYS A 77 14.38 2.79 -4.91
N TYR A 78 13.31 3.46 -5.32
CA TYR A 78 12.05 3.52 -4.59
C TYR A 78 10.98 2.80 -5.41
N ASN A 79 10.28 1.84 -4.81
CA ASN A 79 9.09 1.24 -5.40
C ASN A 79 7.92 1.36 -4.45
N LEU A 80 6.84 1.97 -4.92
CA LEU A 80 5.56 1.94 -4.27
C LEU A 80 4.63 1.00 -5.02
N GLN A 81 4.03 0.03 -4.33
CA GLN A 81 2.94 -0.78 -4.83
C GLN A 81 1.73 -0.64 -3.92
N SER A 82 0.66 -0.08 -4.47
CA SER A 82 -0.62 0.07 -3.80
C SER A 82 -1.64 -0.85 -4.45
N ARG A 83 -2.32 -1.66 -3.65
CA ARG A 83 -3.41 -2.53 -4.08
C ARG A 83 -4.63 -2.25 -3.22
N VAL A 84 -5.78 -2.05 -3.86
CA VAL A 84 -7.05 -1.78 -3.19
C VAL A 84 -8.09 -2.79 -3.66
N ILE A 85 -8.73 -3.46 -2.71
CA ILE A 85 -9.97 -4.21 -2.92
C ILE A 85 -11.12 -3.39 -2.33
N ILE A 86 -12.16 -3.17 -3.14
CA ILE A 86 -13.40 -2.50 -2.75
C ILE A 86 -14.51 -3.56 -2.68
N ASP A 87 -15.11 -3.72 -1.50
CA ASP A 87 -16.27 -4.59 -1.26
C ASP A 87 -17.42 -3.77 -0.68
N GLY A 88 -18.44 -3.48 -1.52
CA GLY A 88 -19.56 -2.60 -1.18
C GLY A 88 -19.45 -1.22 -1.83
N ASN A 89 -20.07 -0.22 -1.23
CA ASN A 89 -20.10 1.16 -1.73
C ASN A 89 -18.98 2.01 -1.10
N SER A 90 -17.75 1.52 -1.18
CA SER A 90 -16.58 2.18 -0.64
C SER A 90 -15.79 2.92 -1.73
N SER A 91 -14.99 3.90 -1.33
CA SER A 91 -14.15 4.69 -2.23
C SER A 91 -12.70 4.75 -1.78
N ALA A 92 -11.77 4.83 -2.74
CA ALA A 92 -10.35 4.98 -2.45
C ALA A 92 -9.68 5.96 -3.42
N THR A 93 -8.95 6.90 -2.85
CA THR A 93 -8.07 7.84 -3.55
C THR A 93 -6.68 7.67 -2.96
N ILE A 94 -5.72 7.23 -3.77
CA ILE A 94 -4.31 7.15 -3.37
C ILE A 94 -3.51 8.04 -4.31
N ARG A 95 -2.82 9.03 -3.75
CA ARG A 95 -2.03 10.02 -4.51
C ARG A 95 -0.54 9.83 -4.23
N PRO A 96 0.18 9.09 -5.08
CA PRO A 96 1.63 9.01 -4.97
C PRO A 96 2.28 10.31 -5.46
N ILE A 97 3.19 10.87 -4.67
CA ILE A 97 3.96 12.06 -4.99
C ILE A 97 5.44 11.70 -4.84
N LEU A 98 6.20 11.81 -5.93
CA LEU A 98 7.63 11.49 -5.98
C LEU A 98 8.43 12.77 -6.17
N ILE A 99 9.34 13.05 -5.24
CA ILE A 99 10.31 14.15 -5.32
C ILE A 99 11.69 13.53 -5.35
N VAL A 100 12.28 13.49 -6.55
CA VAL A 100 13.55 12.80 -6.81
C VAL A 100 14.59 13.82 -7.26
N GLY A 101 15.59 14.05 -6.42
CA GLY A 101 16.66 15.04 -6.68
C GLY A 101 17.84 14.51 -7.48
N SER A 102 17.94 13.20 -7.73
CA SER A 102 19.04 12.55 -8.46
C SER A 102 18.57 12.00 -9.80
N LYS A 103 19.39 12.17 -10.84
CA LYS A 103 19.15 11.60 -12.19
C LYS A 103 19.37 10.09 -12.24
N GLU A 104 20.19 9.56 -11.34
CA GLU A 104 20.56 8.13 -11.29
C GLU A 104 19.62 7.32 -10.40
N TYR A 105 18.58 7.95 -9.86
CA TYR A 105 17.64 7.33 -8.95
C TYR A 105 16.40 6.80 -9.69
N GLN A 106 16.03 5.56 -9.41
CA GLN A 106 14.83 4.94 -9.97
C GLN A 106 13.68 5.07 -8.98
N ALA A 107 12.59 5.75 -9.34
CA ALA A 107 11.40 5.83 -8.51
C ALA A 107 10.17 5.37 -9.30
N ASN A 108 9.54 4.29 -8.83
CA ASN A 108 8.37 3.69 -9.47
C ASN A 108 7.18 3.71 -8.52
N HIS A 109 5.99 3.90 -9.08
CA HIS A 109 4.74 3.66 -8.37
C HIS A 109 3.82 2.78 -9.22
N LYS A 110 3.10 1.89 -8.56
CA LYS A 110 2.07 1.04 -9.14
C LYS A 110 0.83 1.11 -8.25
N LEU A 111 -0.32 1.34 -8.85
CA LEU A 111 -1.62 1.31 -8.18
C LEU A 111 -2.53 0.35 -8.92
N SER A 112 -3.21 -0.53 -8.20
CA SER A 112 -4.30 -1.35 -8.74
C SER A 112 -5.52 -1.26 -7.82
N VAL A 113 -6.69 -1.07 -8.41
CA VAL A 113 -7.97 -1.04 -7.71
C VAL A 113 -8.88 -2.08 -8.36
N GLY A 114 -9.57 -2.88 -7.55
CA GLY A 114 -10.51 -3.88 -8.03
C GLY A 114 -11.53 -4.28 -6.97
N GLY A 115 -12.49 -5.11 -7.37
CA GLY A 115 -13.40 -5.78 -6.44
C GLY A 115 -12.93 -7.17 -6.06
N ILE A 116 -13.72 -7.87 -5.27
CA ILE A 116 -13.56 -9.30 -5.07
C ILE A 116 -13.88 -10.01 -6.41
N ASP A 117 -12.96 -10.83 -6.89
CA ASP A 117 -13.14 -11.60 -8.13
C ASP A 117 -14.32 -12.58 -7.97
N SER A 118 -15.33 -12.40 -8.83
CA SER A 118 -16.53 -13.23 -8.84
C SER A 118 -16.23 -14.67 -9.26
N ALA A 119 -15.29 -14.90 -10.18
CA ALA A 119 -14.94 -16.26 -10.63
C ALA A 119 -14.23 -17.03 -9.51
N ALA A 120 -13.26 -16.40 -8.84
CA ALA A 120 -12.63 -16.97 -7.66
C ALA A 120 -13.65 -17.26 -6.54
N SER A 121 -14.60 -16.34 -6.32
CA SER A 121 -15.65 -16.53 -5.32
C SER A 121 -16.59 -17.68 -5.67
N GLN A 122 -17.00 -17.81 -6.94
CA GLN A 122 -17.84 -18.92 -7.40
C GLN A 122 -17.13 -20.26 -7.23
N TYR A 123 -15.85 -20.33 -7.63
CA TYR A 123 -15.06 -21.54 -7.43
C TYR A 123 -15.00 -21.95 -5.95
N LEU A 124 -14.70 -21.02 -5.05
CA LEU A 124 -14.62 -21.32 -3.62
C LEU A 124 -15.98 -21.74 -3.04
N ASN A 125 -17.08 -21.18 -3.55
CA ASN A 125 -18.43 -21.62 -3.19
C ASN A 125 -18.68 -23.09 -3.59
N THR A 126 -18.23 -23.52 -4.79
CA THR A 126 -18.30 -24.95 -5.17
C THR A 126 -17.47 -25.88 -4.28
N LYS A 127 -16.54 -25.33 -3.48
CA LYS A 127 -15.76 -26.07 -2.48
C LYS A 127 -16.42 -26.07 -1.09
N GLY A 128 -17.64 -25.57 -0.97
CA GLY A 128 -18.43 -25.58 0.27
C GLY A 128 -18.15 -24.40 1.19
N LEU A 129 -17.43 -23.37 0.74
CA LEU A 129 -17.23 -22.15 1.51
C LEU A 129 -18.39 -21.19 1.31
N ASP A 130 -18.95 -20.69 2.41
CA ASP A 130 -19.94 -19.61 2.34
C ASP A 130 -19.29 -18.26 2.02
N ARG A 131 -20.11 -17.25 1.71
CA ARG A 131 -19.64 -15.90 1.35
C ARG A 131 -18.76 -15.27 2.45
N THR A 132 -19.07 -15.50 3.72
CA THR A 132 -18.33 -14.96 4.86
C THR A 132 -16.94 -15.58 4.96
N GLN A 133 -16.86 -16.91 4.80
CA GLN A 133 -15.61 -17.66 4.79
C GLN A 133 -14.73 -17.29 3.59
N ILE A 134 -15.31 -17.18 2.39
CA ILE A 134 -14.62 -16.74 1.18
C ILE A 134 -14.02 -15.35 1.40
N LYS A 135 -14.82 -14.42 1.87
CA LYS A 135 -14.39 -13.04 2.11
C LYS A 135 -13.26 -12.98 3.14
N LYS A 136 -13.36 -13.73 4.24
CA LYS A 136 -12.30 -13.85 5.24
C LYS A 136 -11.00 -14.38 4.63
N LEU A 137 -11.08 -15.45 3.85
CA LEU A 137 -9.91 -16.06 3.18
C LEU A 137 -9.23 -15.08 2.22
N ILE A 138 -10.01 -14.41 1.36
CA ILE A 138 -9.48 -13.43 0.41
C ILE A 138 -8.82 -12.28 1.16
N LYS A 139 -9.49 -11.73 2.17
CA LYS A 139 -8.95 -10.65 3.02
C LYS A 139 -7.63 -11.04 3.68
N GLU A 140 -7.56 -12.21 4.33
CA GLU A 140 -6.34 -12.69 5.00
C GLU A 140 -5.19 -12.95 4.01
N SER A 141 -5.49 -13.55 2.85
CA SER A 141 -4.48 -13.79 1.80
C SER A 141 -3.94 -12.49 1.19
N PHE A 142 -4.81 -11.48 1.04
CA PHE A 142 -4.45 -10.20 0.43
C PHE A 142 -3.51 -9.36 1.31
N ILE A 143 -3.75 -9.36 2.62
CA ILE A 143 -3.00 -8.54 3.58
C ILE A 143 -1.63 -9.13 3.90
N ASN A 144 -1.49 -10.46 3.86
CA ASN A 144 -0.27 -11.17 4.26
C ASN A 144 0.83 -11.22 3.19
N PHE A 145 0.58 -10.66 2.02
CA PHE A 145 1.57 -10.52 0.94
C PHE A 145 2.45 -9.29 1.17
#